data_AF-A0A4Q4SLG1-F1
#
_entry.id   AF-A0A4Q4SLG1-F1
#
_cell.length_a   1.000
_cell.length_b   1.000
_cell.length_c   1.000
_cell.angle_alpha   90.00
_cell.angle_beta   90.00
_cell.angle_gamma   90.00
#
_symmetry.space_group_name_H-M   'P 1'
#
loop_
_entity.id
_entity.type
_entity.pdbx_description
1 polymer ?
#
loop_
_entity_poly.entity_id
_entity_poly.type
_entity_poly.pdbx_seq_one_letter_code
_entity_poly.pdbx_strand_id
1 'polypeptide(L)'
;MHFSQFLLAAAAIAPAFGQLSGKVGPLTTHAAKTAKKTCNVMNYGAKADKSTDLGPALLKAFTACKTGGTVIVPSGDYALKTWVTFEGGKAWALQLDGIIYRTGTEAGNMLFVRNANDFEMFSSTGKGAIQGNGYQDHKNGKRNGARLLRIEKSNNFSVHDIILVDAPMFHFVINTCMNGEAYNMAIRGGDWGGLDGVDVTGTNLWVHDIMVTNKDECVTVKSPSKNVLIENIYCNWSGGCAMGSLGADTAISSIVYKNIYTWKSNQMMMVKSNGGSGYVEDVVFENFIGHGNAWSLDIDQKWASMSAIAGNGVQLSNMTFKNWKGTVEYGLNRGPVKVACADKAPCTDINIQDLAMWTEKGNHNIYQCQNGYGSGFCLKKGTGPSYAATTSTQTAAPTGYSAPTMKENLKTAFGTASPIPIPTMPASFYPNTPPITKLAGQHQRIQPVSPYDEEFNATNSQHPFSPHSLKSYLIPLQDMVAYSILISLSGSDMDVSFFDKRPVCLLSNRNKKRKNSSTVHKGKTEYV
;
A
#
# COMPACT_ATOMS: atom_id res chain seq x y z
N MET A 1 -23.85 63.53 -6.95
CA MET A 1 -23.08 63.03 -8.12
C MET A 1 -22.53 61.66 -7.78
N HIS A 2 -22.53 60.73 -8.74
CA HIS A 2 -21.71 59.51 -8.68
C HIS A 2 -20.21 59.91 -8.65
N PHE A 3 -19.30 59.13 -8.05
CA PHE A 3 -18.81 57.87 -8.61
C PHE A 3 -18.33 56.88 -7.54
N SER A 4 -18.74 55.62 -7.71
CA SER A 4 -18.12 54.45 -7.09
C SER A 4 -17.04 53.92 -8.02
N GLN A 5 -15.87 53.52 -7.50
CA GLN A 5 -15.02 52.50 -8.13
C GLN A 5 -14.29 51.62 -7.09
N PHE A 6 -14.70 50.36 -7.04
CA PHE A 6 -13.90 49.15 -6.85
C PHE A 6 -12.87 49.07 -5.70
N LEU A 7 -13.30 48.45 -4.59
CA LEU A 7 -12.41 47.51 -3.90
C LEU A 7 -12.18 46.30 -4.82
N LEU A 8 -10.93 46.03 -5.21
CA LEU A 8 -10.56 44.69 -5.66
C LEU A 8 -10.61 43.77 -4.43
N ALA A 9 -11.66 42.96 -4.35
CA ALA A 9 -11.62 41.76 -3.53
C ALA A 9 -10.58 40.81 -4.15
N ALA A 10 -9.37 40.80 -3.60
CA ALA A 10 -8.39 39.77 -3.88
C ALA A 10 -8.94 38.45 -3.34
N ALA A 11 -9.69 37.73 -4.17
CA ALA A 11 -10.12 36.38 -3.88
C ALA A 11 -8.85 35.53 -3.76
N ALA A 12 -8.45 35.26 -2.52
CA ALA A 12 -7.52 34.19 -2.21
C ALA A 12 -8.23 32.88 -2.58
N ILE A 13 -8.09 32.49 -3.85
CA ILE A 13 -8.44 31.15 -4.32
C ILE A 13 -7.45 30.22 -3.62
N ALA A 14 -7.82 29.76 -2.43
CA ALA A 14 -7.26 28.54 -1.90
C ALA A 14 -7.62 27.46 -2.93
N PRO A 15 -6.63 26.83 -3.60
CA PRO A 15 -6.94 25.70 -4.44
C PRO A 15 -7.52 24.63 -3.53
N ALA A 16 -8.81 24.33 -3.73
CA ALA A 16 -9.41 23.16 -3.13
C ALA A 16 -8.70 21.95 -3.74
N PHE A 17 -7.73 21.40 -3.00
CA PHE A 17 -6.98 20.22 -3.37
C PHE A 17 -7.93 19.01 -3.38
N GLY A 18 -8.63 18.86 -4.50
CA GLY A 18 -9.26 17.63 -4.95
C GLY A 18 -8.30 16.91 -5.89
N GLN A 19 -7.18 16.42 -5.35
CA GLN A 19 -6.16 15.71 -6.13
C GLN A 19 -6.69 14.44 -6.79
N LEU A 20 -7.68 13.79 -6.18
CA LEU A 20 -8.48 12.74 -6.82
C LEU A 20 -9.48 13.38 -7.79
N SER A 21 -9.52 12.89 -9.03
CA SER A 21 -10.41 13.41 -10.08
C SER A 21 -11.84 12.85 -10.00
N GLY A 22 -12.14 11.99 -9.02
CA GLY A 22 -13.46 11.41 -8.82
C GLY A 22 -13.44 10.26 -7.81
N LYS A 23 -14.55 9.53 -7.69
CA LYS A 23 -14.65 8.35 -6.81
C LYS A 23 -13.57 7.30 -7.14
N VAL A 24 -12.95 6.76 -6.09
CA VAL A 24 -12.08 5.56 -6.14
C VAL A 24 -12.80 4.34 -5.55
N GLY A 25 -12.16 3.17 -5.61
CA GLY A 25 -12.69 1.94 -5.03
C GLY A 25 -13.69 1.20 -5.93
N PRO A 26 -14.26 0.08 -5.46
CA PRO A 26 -15.20 -0.73 -6.21
C PRO A 26 -16.55 -0.02 -6.48
N LEU A 27 -17.25 -0.48 -7.52
CA LEU A 27 -18.57 0.03 -7.89
C LEU A 27 -19.68 -0.67 -7.09
N THR A 28 -19.51 -1.95 -6.77
CA THR A 28 -20.41 -2.74 -5.93
C THR A 28 -19.68 -3.24 -4.69
N THR A 29 -20.38 -3.32 -3.55
CA THR A 29 -19.77 -3.75 -2.27
C THR A 29 -19.49 -5.25 -2.27
N HIS A 30 -18.45 -5.69 -1.55
CA HIS A 30 -18.21 -7.12 -1.29
C HIS A 30 -19.46 -7.84 -0.77
N ALA A 31 -20.29 -7.18 0.06
CA ALA A 31 -21.55 -7.76 0.54
C ALA A 31 -22.52 -8.11 -0.61
N ALA A 32 -22.69 -7.22 -1.58
CA ALA A 32 -23.53 -7.47 -2.76
C ALA A 32 -22.96 -8.57 -3.67
N LYS A 33 -21.63 -8.60 -3.84
CA LYS A 33 -20.91 -9.65 -4.58
C LYS A 33 -21.07 -11.02 -3.92
N THR A 34 -20.89 -11.10 -2.61
CA THR A 34 -21.03 -12.31 -1.80
C THR A 34 -22.46 -12.84 -1.81
N ALA A 35 -23.47 -11.96 -1.69
CA ALA A 35 -24.88 -12.31 -1.76
C ALA A 35 -25.29 -12.88 -3.13
N LYS A 36 -24.68 -12.40 -4.22
CA LYS A 36 -24.91 -12.93 -5.57
C LYS A 36 -24.26 -14.30 -5.77
N LYS A 37 -23.00 -14.50 -5.35
CA LYS A 37 -22.35 -15.82 -5.36
C LYS A 37 -21.12 -15.88 -4.46
N THR A 38 -20.99 -16.99 -3.73
CA THR A 38 -19.78 -17.33 -2.97
C THR A 38 -19.07 -18.54 -3.57
N CYS A 39 -17.75 -18.43 -3.76
CA CYS A 39 -16.87 -19.50 -4.24
C CYS A 39 -15.75 -19.75 -3.21
N ASN A 40 -16.05 -20.51 -2.17
CA ASN A 40 -15.07 -20.95 -1.18
C ASN A 40 -14.09 -21.94 -1.82
N VAL A 41 -12.79 -21.64 -1.81
CA VAL A 41 -11.73 -22.44 -2.46
C VAL A 41 -11.67 -23.91 -2.01
N MET A 42 -12.14 -24.22 -0.79
CA MET A 42 -12.21 -25.60 -0.27
C MET A 42 -13.12 -26.46 -1.15
N ASN A 43 -14.20 -25.90 -1.68
CA ASN A 43 -15.13 -26.58 -2.60
C ASN A 43 -14.53 -26.79 -4.01
N TYR A 44 -13.36 -26.22 -4.29
CA TYR A 44 -12.63 -26.36 -5.55
C TYR A 44 -11.32 -27.16 -5.40
N GLY A 45 -11.12 -27.79 -4.25
CA GLY A 45 -10.01 -28.72 -3.96
C GLY A 45 -8.87 -28.13 -3.13
N ALA A 46 -9.00 -26.92 -2.59
CA ALA A 46 -8.01 -26.39 -1.65
C ALA A 46 -8.03 -27.17 -0.33
N LYS A 47 -6.89 -27.18 0.37
CA LYS A 47 -6.76 -27.67 1.74
C LYS A 47 -5.91 -26.73 2.55
N ALA A 48 -6.33 -26.45 3.79
CA ALA A 48 -5.60 -25.67 4.76
C ALA A 48 -4.54 -26.53 5.49
N ASP A 49 -3.67 -27.20 4.72
CA ASP A 49 -2.68 -28.16 5.20
C ASP A 49 -1.22 -27.72 4.95
N LYS A 50 -1.02 -26.48 4.47
CA LYS A 50 0.29 -25.89 4.13
C LYS A 50 1.14 -26.72 3.13
N SER A 51 0.54 -27.63 2.37
CA SER A 51 1.24 -28.55 1.46
C SER A 51 0.56 -28.74 0.10
N THR A 52 -0.77 -28.81 0.08
CA THR A 52 -1.61 -28.88 -1.12
C THR A 52 -1.59 -27.52 -1.83
N ASP A 53 -1.33 -27.53 -3.13
CA ASP A 53 -1.25 -26.30 -3.93
C ASP A 53 -2.62 -25.62 -4.06
N LEU A 54 -2.72 -24.40 -3.55
CA LEU A 54 -3.89 -23.54 -3.61
C LEU A 54 -4.17 -23.00 -5.02
N GLY A 55 -3.15 -22.88 -5.88
CA GLY A 55 -3.23 -22.21 -7.18
C GLY A 55 -4.38 -22.71 -8.08
N PRO A 56 -4.50 -24.03 -8.32
CA PRO A 56 -5.58 -24.61 -9.13
C PRO A 56 -6.98 -24.41 -8.52
N ALA A 57 -7.10 -24.37 -7.20
CA ALA A 57 -8.37 -24.16 -6.52
C ALA A 57 -8.81 -22.69 -6.58
N LEU A 58 -7.87 -21.75 -6.39
CA LEU A 58 -8.10 -20.31 -6.60
C LEU A 58 -8.59 -20.02 -8.02
N LEU A 59 -7.94 -20.56 -9.05
CA LEU A 59 -8.30 -20.30 -10.45
C LEU A 59 -9.69 -20.86 -10.81
N LYS A 60 -10.04 -22.05 -10.30
CA LYS A 60 -11.38 -22.62 -10.44
C LYS A 60 -12.46 -21.79 -9.72
N ALA A 61 -12.21 -21.40 -8.47
CA ALA A 61 -13.12 -20.56 -7.69
C ALA A 61 -13.33 -19.19 -8.35
N PHE A 62 -12.25 -18.56 -8.84
CA PHE A 62 -12.32 -17.35 -9.64
C PHE A 62 -13.15 -17.56 -10.91
N THR A 63 -12.89 -18.61 -11.69
CA THR A 63 -13.66 -18.89 -12.91
C THR A 63 -15.16 -19.02 -12.63
N ALA A 64 -15.53 -19.57 -11.47
CA ALA A 64 -16.92 -19.67 -11.03
C ALA A 64 -17.53 -18.36 -10.49
N CYS A 65 -16.74 -17.40 -10.00
CA CYS A 65 -17.21 -16.16 -9.36
C CYS A 65 -16.80 -14.85 -10.07
N LYS A 66 -16.01 -14.88 -11.14
CA LYS A 66 -15.45 -13.70 -11.84
C LYS A 66 -16.46 -12.74 -12.48
N THR A 67 -17.76 -12.97 -12.34
CA THR A 67 -18.85 -12.15 -12.90
C THR A 67 -19.92 -11.91 -11.83
N GLY A 68 -19.58 -11.12 -10.81
CA GLY A 68 -20.51 -10.75 -9.74
C GLY A 68 -20.37 -11.48 -8.40
N GLY A 69 -19.32 -12.28 -8.17
CA GLY A 69 -19.20 -13.14 -6.99
C GLY A 69 -17.91 -12.94 -6.18
N THR A 70 -17.89 -13.51 -4.98
CA THR A 70 -16.74 -13.48 -4.06
C THR A 70 -16.04 -14.83 -4.01
N VAL A 71 -14.73 -14.84 -4.29
CA VAL A 71 -13.84 -15.96 -3.96
C VAL A 71 -13.45 -15.84 -2.49
N ILE A 72 -13.63 -16.90 -1.71
CA ILE A 72 -13.24 -16.91 -0.29
C ILE A 72 -12.10 -17.90 -0.08
N VAL A 73 -11.01 -17.43 0.52
CA VAL A 73 -9.95 -18.22 1.14
C VAL A 73 -10.16 -18.14 2.67
N PRO A 74 -10.78 -19.16 3.29
CA PRO A 74 -11.06 -19.16 4.73
C PRO A 74 -9.79 -19.09 5.59
N SER A 75 -9.96 -18.89 6.90
CA SER A 75 -8.86 -19.01 7.86
C SER A 75 -8.20 -20.39 7.80
N GLY A 76 -6.86 -20.40 7.75
CA GLY A 76 -6.04 -21.61 7.59
C GLY A 76 -4.71 -21.32 6.89
N ASP A 77 -3.80 -22.30 6.90
CA ASP A 77 -2.49 -22.23 6.25
C ASP A 77 -2.51 -22.94 4.89
N TYR A 78 -2.20 -22.22 3.82
CA TYR A 78 -2.26 -22.73 2.44
C TYR A 78 -0.89 -22.64 1.76
N ALA A 79 -0.49 -23.65 1.00
CA ALA A 79 0.68 -23.57 0.13
C ALA A 79 0.29 -23.00 -1.25
N LEU A 80 1.10 -22.09 -1.80
CA LEU A 80 1.00 -21.67 -3.20
C LEU A 80 2.26 -22.11 -3.95
N LYS A 81 2.09 -23.13 -4.80
CA LYS A 81 3.15 -23.69 -5.64
C LYS A 81 3.05 -23.19 -7.09
N THR A 82 1.84 -22.98 -7.60
CA THR A 82 1.59 -22.41 -8.93
C THR A 82 0.98 -21.01 -8.83
N TRP A 83 1.47 -20.08 -9.66
CA TRP A 83 1.01 -18.69 -9.68
C TRP A 83 -0.35 -18.55 -10.36
N VAL A 84 -1.15 -17.56 -9.93
CA VAL A 84 -2.53 -17.38 -10.39
C VAL A 84 -2.71 -16.03 -11.07
N THR A 85 -3.20 -16.04 -12.31
CA THR A 85 -3.64 -14.84 -13.03
C THR A 85 -5.18 -14.78 -13.07
N PHE A 86 -5.75 -13.77 -12.42
CA PHE A 86 -7.16 -13.46 -12.37
C PHE A 86 -7.52 -12.51 -13.53
N GLU A 87 -7.72 -13.09 -14.72
CA GLU A 87 -7.94 -12.36 -15.97
C GLU A 87 -9.41 -11.99 -16.19
N GLY A 88 -9.68 -10.69 -16.43
CA GLY A 88 -10.96 -10.19 -16.93
C GLY A 88 -12.14 -10.39 -15.98
N GLY A 89 -11.93 -10.21 -14.67
CA GLY A 89 -13.00 -10.27 -13.66
C GLY A 89 -13.85 -8.99 -13.62
N LYS A 90 -15.15 -9.14 -13.38
CA LYS A 90 -16.13 -8.04 -13.33
C LYS A 90 -17.01 -8.15 -12.09
N ALA A 91 -17.12 -7.08 -11.31
CA ALA A 91 -17.91 -7.02 -10.08
C ALA A 91 -17.59 -8.20 -9.13
N TRP A 92 -16.32 -8.45 -8.87
CA TRP A 92 -15.88 -9.64 -8.13
C TRP A 92 -15.00 -9.26 -6.93
N ALA A 93 -14.86 -10.17 -5.98
CA ALA A 93 -14.02 -9.97 -4.80
C ALA A 93 -13.18 -11.20 -4.46
N LEU A 94 -12.05 -10.96 -3.79
CA LEU A 94 -11.20 -11.97 -3.17
C LEU A 94 -11.12 -11.69 -1.66
N GLN A 95 -11.87 -12.45 -0.88
CA GLN A 95 -11.80 -12.43 0.57
C GLN A 95 -10.70 -13.39 1.02
N LEU A 96 -9.61 -12.85 1.55
CA LEU A 96 -8.47 -13.58 2.09
C LEU A 96 -8.51 -13.50 3.62
N ASP A 97 -8.93 -14.57 4.28
CA ASP A 97 -8.87 -14.71 5.75
C ASP A 97 -7.85 -15.74 6.22
N GLY A 98 -7.30 -16.54 5.30
CA GLY A 98 -6.18 -17.45 5.53
C GLY A 98 -4.81 -16.83 5.27
N ILE A 99 -3.78 -17.63 5.46
CA ILE A 99 -2.38 -17.28 5.19
C ILE A 99 -1.87 -18.12 4.02
N ILE A 100 -1.40 -17.45 2.97
CA ILE A 100 -0.81 -18.07 1.79
C ILE A 100 0.71 -18.09 1.94
N TYR A 101 1.31 -19.28 1.94
CA TYR A 101 2.76 -19.48 1.99
C TYR A 101 3.32 -19.83 0.62
N ARG A 102 4.34 -19.09 0.16
CA ARG A 102 5.07 -19.45 -1.05
C ARG A 102 5.77 -20.81 -0.88
N THR A 103 5.47 -21.75 -1.77
CA THR A 103 6.24 -22.99 -1.99
C THR A 103 6.74 -23.13 -3.44
N GLY A 104 6.21 -22.33 -4.37
CA GLY A 104 6.69 -22.22 -5.75
C GLY A 104 8.00 -21.42 -5.87
N THR A 105 8.74 -21.67 -6.95
CA THR A 105 10.09 -21.08 -7.19
C THR A 105 10.20 -20.33 -8.52
N GLU A 106 9.10 -20.21 -9.28
CA GLU A 106 9.08 -19.49 -10.55
C GLU A 106 9.15 -17.97 -10.35
N ALA A 107 9.76 -17.26 -11.29
CA ALA A 107 9.64 -15.81 -11.37
C ALA A 107 8.22 -15.38 -11.80
N GLY A 108 7.91 -14.09 -11.73
CA GLY A 108 6.62 -13.54 -12.14
C GLY A 108 5.91 -12.84 -10.99
N ASN A 109 4.60 -13.09 -10.84
CA ASN A 109 3.77 -12.55 -9.75
C ASN A 109 2.95 -13.72 -9.18
N MET A 110 2.96 -13.92 -7.86
CA MET A 110 2.23 -15.02 -7.20
C MET A 110 0.72 -14.91 -7.41
N LEU A 111 0.17 -13.72 -7.15
CA LEU A 111 -1.20 -13.34 -7.47
C LEU A 111 -1.18 -12.16 -8.45
N PHE A 112 -1.83 -12.32 -9.60
CA PHE A 112 -1.87 -11.29 -10.65
C PHE A 112 -3.31 -11.00 -11.08
N VAL A 113 -3.85 -9.83 -10.74
CA VAL A 113 -5.16 -9.38 -11.24
C VAL A 113 -4.96 -8.54 -12.49
N ARG A 114 -5.70 -8.83 -13.56
CA ARG A 114 -5.47 -8.19 -14.85
C ARG A 114 -6.77 -7.94 -15.61
N ASN A 115 -6.85 -6.76 -16.25
CA ASN A 115 -8.01 -6.32 -17.04
C ASN A 115 -9.34 -6.42 -16.27
N ALA A 116 -9.30 -6.23 -14.95
CA ALA A 116 -10.47 -6.35 -14.07
C ALA A 116 -11.22 -5.02 -13.94
N ASN A 117 -12.51 -5.08 -13.65
CA ASN A 117 -13.32 -3.90 -13.31
C ASN A 117 -14.26 -4.19 -12.14
N ASP A 118 -14.38 -3.25 -11.20
CA ASP A 118 -15.16 -3.46 -9.96
C ASP A 118 -14.62 -4.67 -9.17
N PHE A 119 -13.40 -4.51 -8.66
CA PHE A 119 -12.64 -5.54 -7.95
C PHE A 119 -12.37 -5.13 -6.49
N GLU A 120 -12.33 -6.09 -5.59
CA GLU A 120 -12.09 -5.84 -4.16
C GLU A 120 -11.29 -7.01 -3.57
N MET A 121 -10.09 -6.76 -3.03
CA MET A 121 -9.31 -7.74 -2.27
C MET A 121 -9.22 -7.30 -0.82
N PHE A 122 -9.70 -8.14 0.10
CA PHE A 122 -9.80 -7.77 1.51
C PHE A 122 -9.65 -8.97 2.45
N SER A 123 -9.37 -8.70 3.73
CA SER A 123 -9.60 -9.66 4.82
C SER A 123 -10.79 -9.19 5.65
N SER A 124 -11.73 -10.09 5.97
CA SER A 124 -12.82 -9.76 6.91
C SER A 124 -12.32 -9.65 8.36
N THR A 125 -11.14 -10.22 8.64
CA THR A 125 -10.54 -10.33 9.97
C THR A 125 -9.37 -9.39 10.23
N GLY A 126 -8.89 -8.66 9.20
CA GLY A 126 -7.66 -7.86 9.27
C GLY A 126 -6.37 -8.68 9.43
N LYS A 127 -6.43 -9.99 9.12
CA LYS A 127 -5.35 -10.97 9.38
C LYS A 127 -4.94 -11.80 8.17
N GLY A 128 -5.66 -11.69 7.05
CA GLY A 128 -5.30 -12.34 5.79
C GLY A 128 -3.90 -11.95 5.32
N ALA A 129 -3.06 -12.92 5.00
CA ALA A 129 -1.64 -12.66 4.75
C ALA A 129 -1.06 -13.48 3.59
N ILE A 130 -0.03 -12.92 2.94
CA ILE A 130 0.82 -13.62 1.98
C ILE A 130 2.25 -13.64 2.51
N GLN A 131 2.71 -14.82 2.95
CA GLN A 131 4.09 -15.10 3.33
C GLN A 131 4.89 -15.52 2.10
N GLY A 132 5.66 -14.59 1.55
CA GLY A 132 6.48 -14.77 0.36
C GLY A 132 7.73 -15.64 0.55
N ASN A 133 8.20 -15.88 1.76
CA ASN A 133 9.41 -16.68 2.03
C ASN A 133 10.64 -16.24 1.20
N GLY A 134 10.78 -14.94 0.90
CA GLY A 134 11.87 -14.33 0.14
C GLY A 134 13.25 -14.64 0.71
N TYR A 135 13.38 -14.75 2.04
CA TYR A 135 14.63 -15.16 2.71
C TYR A 135 15.26 -16.45 2.14
N GLN A 136 14.45 -17.37 1.60
CA GLN A 136 14.94 -18.61 0.98
C GLN A 136 15.78 -18.34 -0.27
N ASP A 137 15.48 -17.26 -0.99
CA ASP A 137 16.17 -16.81 -2.19
C ASP A 137 17.30 -15.84 -1.78
N HIS A 138 17.00 -14.88 -0.88
CA HIS A 138 17.93 -13.81 -0.48
C HIS A 138 19.16 -14.34 0.28
N LYS A 139 19.01 -15.37 1.12
CA LYS A 139 20.15 -16.04 1.81
C LYS A 139 21.18 -16.65 0.85
N ASN A 140 20.80 -16.86 -0.41
CA ASN A 140 21.64 -17.36 -1.49
C ASN A 140 22.08 -16.23 -2.45
N GLY A 141 21.92 -14.96 -2.07
CA GLY A 141 22.26 -13.78 -2.88
C GLY A 141 21.34 -13.56 -4.09
N LYS A 142 20.14 -14.17 -4.12
CA LYS A 142 19.21 -14.07 -5.26
C LYS A 142 18.09 -13.08 -4.96
N ARG A 143 17.75 -12.27 -5.97
CA ARG A 143 16.63 -11.32 -5.95
C ARG A 143 15.94 -11.27 -7.32
N ASN A 144 15.49 -12.44 -7.77
CA ASN A 144 14.91 -12.67 -9.10
C ASN A 144 13.71 -13.63 -9.08
N GLY A 145 13.09 -13.82 -7.90
CA GLY A 145 11.89 -14.64 -7.71
C GLY A 145 10.60 -13.91 -8.13
N ALA A 146 9.47 -14.33 -7.56
CA ALA A 146 8.17 -13.71 -7.80
C ALA A 146 7.96 -12.40 -7.00
N ARG A 147 7.10 -11.53 -7.52
CA ARG A 147 6.40 -10.49 -6.75
C ARG A 147 5.18 -11.11 -6.05
N LEU A 148 4.69 -10.55 -4.95
CA LEU A 148 3.53 -11.14 -4.26
C LEU A 148 2.21 -10.80 -4.96
N LEU A 149 1.91 -9.51 -5.13
CA LEU A 149 0.66 -9.03 -5.69
C LEU A 149 0.92 -8.02 -6.83
N ARG A 150 0.30 -8.23 -7.98
CA ARG A 150 0.23 -7.24 -9.06
C ARG A 150 -1.22 -7.02 -9.49
N ILE A 151 -1.60 -5.77 -9.70
CA ILE A 151 -2.82 -5.37 -10.38
C ILE A 151 -2.41 -4.61 -11.63
N GLU A 152 -2.93 -4.98 -12.80
CA GLU A 152 -2.60 -4.32 -14.06
C GLU A 152 -3.84 -4.03 -14.91
N LYS A 153 -3.87 -2.84 -15.55
CA LYS A 153 -4.92 -2.45 -16.52
C LYS A 153 -6.33 -2.62 -15.96
N SER A 154 -6.50 -2.35 -14.67
CA SER A 154 -7.73 -2.63 -13.94
C SER A 154 -8.32 -1.36 -13.33
N ASN A 155 -9.66 -1.28 -13.31
CA ASN A 155 -10.42 -0.07 -13.00
C ASN A 155 -11.39 -0.29 -11.84
N ASN A 156 -11.63 0.75 -11.05
CA ASN A 156 -12.61 0.76 -9.95
C ASN A 156 -12.34 -0.39 -8.96
N PHE A 157 -11.30 -0.27 -8.15
CA PHE A 157 -10.86 -1.38 -7.30
C PHE A 157 -10.36 -0.93 -5.93
N SER A 158 -10.43 -1.84 -4.95
CA SER A 158 -9.76 -1.68 -3.66
C SER A 158 -8.90 -2.88 -3.27
N VAL A 159 -7.83 -2.63 -2.52
CA VAL A 159 -7.01 -3.65 -1.84
C VAL A 159 -6.77 -3.21 -0.40
N HIS A 160 -7.26 -3.96 0.58
CA HIS A 160 -7.19 -3.51 1.98
C HIS A 160 -7.23 -4.61 3.04
N ASP A 161 -6.90 -4.24 4.28
CA ASP A 161 -6.95 -5.12 5.46
C ASP A 161 -6.09 -6.40 5.34
N ILE A 162 -5.12 -6.44 4.40
CA ILE A 162 -4.25 -7.59 4.13
C ILE A 162 -2.77 -7.30 4.40
N ILE A 163 -2.03 -8.37 4.66
CA ILE A 163 -0.62 -8.33 5.10
C ILE A 163 0.27 -8.98 4.04
N LEU A 164 1.35 -8.30 3.63
CA LEU A 164 2.31 -8.79 2.62
C LEU A 164 3.70 -8.92 3.25
N VAL A 165 4.28 -10.12 3.24
CA VAL A 165 5.48 -10.43 4.02
C VAL A 165 6.52 -11.08 3.15
N ASP A 166 7.77 -10.63 3.26
CA ASP A 166 8.97 -11.32 2.76
C ASP A 166 8.87 -11.67 1.27
N ALA A 167 8.66 -10.67 0.43
CA ALA A 167 8.61 -10.87 -1.01
C ALA A 167 9.99 -11.32 -1.56
N PRO A 168 10.05 -12.30 -2.49
CA PRO A 168 11.29 -12.60 -3.22
C PRO A 168 11.79 -11.42 -4.07
N MET A 169 10.86 -10.59 -4.57
CA MET A 169 11.11 -9.26 -5.13
C MET A 169 10.13 -8.23 -4.53
N PHE A 170 9.24 -7.63 -5.33
CA PHE A 170 8.32 -6.57 -4.89
C PHE A 170 7.08 -7.13 -4.19
N HIS A 171 6.53 -6.40 -3.24
CA HIS A 171 5.35 -6.81 -2.48
C HIS A 171 4.07 -6.50 -3.25
N PHE A 172 3.83 -5.24 -3.60
CA PHE A 172 2.61 -4.81 -4.28
C PHE A 172 2.91 -3.87 -5.46
N VAL A 173 2.37 -4.18 -6.64
CA VAL A 173 2.51 -3.36 -7.86
C VAL A 173 1.13 -3.02 -8.42
N ILE A 174 0.82 -1.73 -8.52
CA ILE A 174 -0.36 -1.18 -9.20
C ILE A 174 0.12 -0.60 -10.54
N ASN A 175 -0.21 -1.22 -11.66
CA ASN A 175 0.30 -0.84 -12.98
C ASN A 175 -0.79 -0.45 -13.99
N THR A 176 -0.77 0.80 -14.45
CA THR A 176 -1.68 1.33 -15.47
C THR A 176 -3.15 1.15 -15.05
N CYS A 177 -3.47 1.53 -13.82
CA CYS A 177 -4.79 1.33 -13.20
C CYS A 177 -5.59 2.64 -13.08
N MET A 178 -6.90 2.53 -12.80
CA MET A 178 -7.78 3.69 -12.65
C MET A 178 -8.79 3.55 -11.50
N ASN A 179 -9.13 4.64 -10.82
CA ASN A 179 -10.13 4.69 -9.73
C ASN A 179 -9.83 3.67 -8.63
N GLY A 180 -8.59 3.64 -8.16
CA GLY A 180 -8.05 2.63 -7.25
C GLY A 180 -7.89 3.13 -5.83
N GLU A 181 -8.09 2.26 -4.86
CA GLU A 181 -7.92 2.52 -3.44
C GLU A 181 -7.06 1.42 -2.79
N ALA A 182 -6.06 1.77 -1.99
CA ALA A 182 -5.24 0.79 -1.28
C ALA A 182 -4.96 1.24 0.15
N TYR A 183 -5.41 0.49 1.15
CA TYR A 183 -5.36 0.95 2.54
C TYR A 183 -5.38 -0.12 3.62
N ASN A 184 -5.06 0.25 4.87
CA ASN A 184 -4.95 -0.67 5.99
C ASN A 184 -4.06 -1.87 5.66
N MET A 185 -2.82 -1.61 5.24
CA MET A 185 -1.87 -2.65 4.86
C MET A 185 -0.60 -2.61 5.71
N ALA A 186 -0.10 -3.79 6.05
CA ALA A 186 1.22 -3.96 6.65
C ALA A 186 2.11 -4.76 5.69
N ILE A 187 3.18 -4.14 5.21
CA ILE A 187 4.17 -4.71 4.30
C ILE A 187 5.50 -4.85 5.03
N ARG A 188 6.09 -6.05 5.02
CA ARG A 188 7.35 -6.32 5.73
C ARG A 188 8.25 -7.28 4.95
N GLY A 189 9.21 -6.71 4.23
CA GLY A 189 10.29 -7.42 3.54
C GLY A 189 11.63 -7.40 4.27
N GLY A 190 12.64 -7.93 3.59
CA GLY A 190 14.02 -7.95 4.08
C GLY A 190 14.73 -6.59 3.96
N ASP A 191 15.86 -6.46 4.66
CA ASP A 191 16.71 -5.25 4.68
C ASP A 191 17.65 -5.21 3.45
N TRP A 192 17.05 -5.22 2.25
CA TRP A 192 17.78 -5.14 0.98
C TRP A 192 16.99 -4.37 -0.08
N GLY A 193 17.70 -3.71 -1.01
CA GLY A 193 17.08 -3.04 -2.16
C GLY A 193 16.38 -4.04 -3.09
N GLY A 194 15.54 -3.56 -4.01
CA GLY A 194 14.71 -4.35 -4.93
C GLY A 194 13.63 -5.20 -4.26
N LEU A 195 13.26 -4.85 -3.02
CA LEU A 195 12.22 -5.48 -2.20
C LEU A 195 11.06 -4.49 -1.96
N ASP A 196 10.71 -3.79 -3.04
CA ASP A 196 9.81 -2.63 -3.15
C ASP A 196 8.46 -2.91 -2.46
N GLY A 197 7.94 -1.91 -1.73
CA GLY A 197 6.72 -1.99 -0.95
C GLY A 197 5.47 -1.87 -1.84
N VAL A 198 5.17 -0.63 -2.25
CA VAL A 198 4.08 -0.32 -3.19
C VAL A 198 4.60 0.54 -4.34
N ASP A 199 4.57 -0.02 -5.56
CA ASP A 199 4.77 0.73 -6.80
C ASP A 199 3.43 1.14 -7.41
N VAL A 200 3.30 2.41 -7.82
CA VAL A 200 2.04 3.00 -8.27
C VAL A 200 2.19 3.66 -9.65
N THR A 201 1.43 3.17 -10.62
CA THR A 201 1.28 3.76 -11.97
C THR A 201 -0.20 3.82 -12.35
N GLY A 202 -0.74 5.00 -12.68
CA GLY A 202 -2.12 5.13 -13.15
C GLY A 202 -2.80 6.46 -12.84
N THR A 203 -4.13 6.48 -12.94
CA THR A 203 -4.94 7.70 -12.83
C THR A 203 -6.02 7.60 -11.76
N ASN A 204 -6.19 8.64 -10.93
CA ASN A 204 -7.19 8.68 -9.87
C ASN A 204 -6.99 7.51 -8.87
N LEU A 205 -5.88 7.56 -8.14
CA LEU A 205 -5.48 6.50 -7.20
C LEU A 205 -5.30 7.09 -5.79
N TRP A 206 -5.89 6.45 -4.79
CA TRP A 206 -5.73 6.78 -3.37
C TRP A 206 -5.01 5.64 -2.65
N VAL A 207 -3.89 5.94 -1.99
CA VAL A 207 -3.10 4.96 -1.25
C VAL A 207 -2.85 5.52 0.14
N HIS A 208 -3.42 4.93 1.18
CA HIS A 208 -3.34 5.50 2.51
C HIS A 208 -3.31 4.48 3.64
N ASP A 209 -2.83 4.86 4.83
CA ASP A 209 -2.81 3.96 5.99
C ASP A 209 -2.06 2.65 5.70
N ILE A 210 -0.83 2.79 5.18
CA ILE A 210 0.08 1.68 4.86
C ILE A 210 1.40 1.81 5.63
N MET A 211 1.82 0.72 6.27
CA MET A 211 3.15 0.60 6.88
C MET A 211 4.04 -0.29 6.00
N VAL A 212 5.26 0.17 5.71
CA VAL A 212 6.26 -0.58 4.93
C VAL A 212 7.57 -0.68 5.70
N THR A 213 8.09 -1.91 5.81
CA THR A 213 9.47 -2.22 6.22
C THR A 213 10.17 -2.97 5.08
N ASN A 214 11.32 -2.50 4.63
CA ASN A 214 12.16 -3.10 3.58
C ASN A 214 13.51 -2.33 3.50
N LYS A 215 14.20 -2.33 2.34
CA LYS A 215 15.28 -1.35 2.08
C LYS A 215 15.26 -0.74 0.67
N ASP A 216 14.09 -0.72 0.04
CA ASP A 216 13.80 -0.02 -1.21
C ASP A 216 12.49 0.79 -1.10
N GLU A 217 11.85 1.13 -2.21
CA GLU A 217 10.59 1.89 -2.31
C GLU A 217 9.61 1.60 -1.15
N CYS A 218 9.16 2.65 -0.46
CA CYS A 218 8.08 2.58 0.53
C CYS A 218 6.73 2.56 -0.20
N VAL A 219 6.24 3.75 -0.59
CA VAL A 219 5.19 3.95 -1.60
C VAL A 219 5.74 4.90 -2.65
N THR A 220 5.86 4.43 -3.89
CA THR A 220 6.55 5.15 -4.97
C THR A 220 5.70 5.29 -6.23
N VAL A 221 5.57 6.53 -6.73
CA VAL A 221 4.91 6.82 -8.00
C VAL A 221 5.87 6.63 -9.18
N LYS A 222 5.45 5.89 -10.20
CA LYS A 222 6.14 5.72 -11.48
C LYS A 222 5.37 6.44 -12.60
N SER A 223 5.95 6.50 -13.80
CA SER A 223 5.37 7.16 -14.96
C SER A 223 4.65 6.17 -15.90
N PRO A 224 3.55 6.57 -16.57
CA PRO A 224 2.79 7.81 -16.38
C PRO A 224 1.81 7.70 -15.22
N SER A 225 1.59 8.81 -14.49
CA SER A 225 0.62 8.86 -13.39
C SER A 225 -0.08 10.21 -13.29
N LYS A 226 -1.37 10.23 -12.96
CA LYS A 226 -2.12 11.48 -12.78
C LYS A 226 -3.13 11.39 -11.65
N ASN A 227 -3.35 12.48 -10.91
CA ASN A 227 -4.39 12.53 -9.87
C ASN A 227 -4.19 11.43 -8.81
N VAL A 228 -3.03 11.44 -8.14
CA VAL A 228 -2.66 10.42 -7.15
C VAL A 228 -2.52 11.05 -5.77
N LEU A 229 -3.19 10.47 -4.78
CA LEU A 229 -3.14 10.85 -3.38
C LEU A 229 -2.50 9.73 -2.57
N ILE A 230 -1.40 10.03 -1.89
CA ILE A 230 -0.70 9.12 -1.00
C ILE A 230 -0.64 9.76 0.39
N GLU A 231 -1.29 9.17 1.39
CA GLU A 231 -1.31 9.79 2.73
C GLU A 231 -1.31 8.84 3.92
N ASN A 232 -0.91 9.31 5.10
CA ASN A 232 -0.77 8.48 6.31
C ASN A 232 0.10 7.23 6.03
N ILE A 233 1.33 7.44 5.58
CA ILE A 233 2.26 6.35 5.24
C ILE A 233 3.35 6.24 6.30
N TYR A 234 3.61 5.01 6.76
CA TYR A 234 4.62 4.70 7.74
C TYR A 234 5.77 3.88 7.12
N CYS A 235 6.82 4.56 6.69
CA CYS A 235 8.06 3.94 6.23
C CYS A 235 8.92 3.56 7.45
N ASN A 236 8.66 2.38 8.03
CA ASN A 236 9.28 1.88 9.25
C ASN A 236 10.52 1.04 8.94
N TRP A 237 11.68 1.69 8.79
CA TRP A 237 12.91 1.11 8.24
C TRP A 237 12.69 0.62 6.80
N SER A 238 12.88 1.52 5.84
CA SER A 238 12.58 1.33 4.42
C SER A 238 13.70 1.93 3.56
N GLY A 239 13.57 1.92 2.23
CA GLY A 239 14.19 2.95 1.39
C GLY A 239 13.54 4.32 1.60
N GLY A 240 12.22 4.36 1.83
CA GLY A 240 11.43 5.58 1.92
C GLY A 240 10.63 5.84 0.64
N CYS A 241 9.76 6.86 0.64
CA CYS A 241 8.97 7.19 -0.53
C CYS A 241 9.85 7.76 -1.67
N ALA A 242 9.41 7.58 -2.91
CA ALA A 242 10.08 8.14 -4.07
C ALA A 242 9.13 8.43 -5.23
N MET A 243 9.68 9.05 -6.28
CA MET A 243 9.08 9.18 -7.59
C MET A 243 10.12 8.81 -8.64
N GLY A 244 9.75 7.90 -9.54
CA GLY A 244 10.63 7.34 -10.57
C GLY A 244 11.24 5.97 -10.22
N SER A 245 12.29 5.53 -10.91
CA SER A 245 13.10 6.28 -11.88
C SER A 245 12.34 6.82 -13.09
N LEU A 246 12.68 8.04 -13.54
CA LEU A 246 12.00 8.75 -14.64
C LEU A 246 12.85 8.81 -15.92
N GLY A 247 12.16 8.93 -17.07
CA GLY A 247 12.72 9.03 -18.42
C GLY A 247 12.41 7.80 -19.29
N ALA A 248 12.20 7.89 -20.61
CA ALA A 248 11.91 9.07 -21.44
C ALA A 248 10.39 9.16 -21.74
N ASP A 249 9.94 10.35 -22.12
CA ASP A 249 8.53 10.74 -22.33
C ASP A 249 7.66 10.56 -21.07
N THR A 250 8.24 11.00 -19.95
CA THR A 250 7.62 11.05 -18.62
C THR A 250 6.36 11.94 -18.64
N ALA A 251 5.28 11.49 -18.03
CA ALA A 251 4.06 12.29 -17.88
C ALA A 251 3.47 12.03 -16.49
N ILE A 252 3.82 12.89 -15.54
CA ILE A 252 3.29 12.85 -14.17
C ILE A 252 2.71 14.21 -13.81
N SER A 253 1.44 14.26 -13.37
CA SER A 253 0.87 15.49 -12.85
C SER A 253 -0.20 15.31 -11.76
N SER A 254 -0.40 16.35 -10.95
CA SER A 254 -1.41 16.37 -9.87
C SER A 254 -1.20 15.25 -8.85
N ILE A 255 -0.05 15.27 -8.18
CA ILE A 255 0.35 14.25 -7.20
C ILE A 255 0.47 14.87 -5.80
N VAL A 256 -0.11 14.24 -4.79
CA VAL A 256 -0.01 14.67 -3.39
C VAL A 256 0.52 13.53 -2.53
N TYR A 257 1.59 13.80 -1.79
CA TYR A 257 2.01 13.02 -0.63
C TYR A 257 1.77 13.83 0.64
N LYS A 258 1.09 13.23 1.63
CA LYS A 258 0.66 13.92 2.85
C LYS A 258 0.83 13.04 4.09
N ASN A 259 1.21 13.62 5.23
CA ASN A 259 1.31 12.88 6.50
C ASN A 259 2.20 11.62 6.37
N ILE A 260 3.45 11.80 5.96
CA ILE A 260 4.40 10.70 5.72
C ILE A 260 5.39 10.63 6.89
N TYR A 261 5.41 9.52 7.62
CA TYR A 261 6.35 9.29 8.71
C TYR A 261 7.42 8.28 8.29
N THR A 262 8.68 8.68 8.39
CA THR A 262 9.83 7.93 7.87
C THR A 262 10.90 7.71 8.93
N TRP A 263 11.12 6.45 9.29
CA TRP A 263 12.11 6.02 10.28
C TRP A 263 13.22 5.20 9.63
N LYS A 264 14.49 5.49 9.97
CA LYS A 264 15.69 4.72 9.58
C LYS A 264 15.75 4.29 8.11
N SER A 265 15.33 5.20 7.23
CA SER A 265 15.22 4.96 5.79
C SER A 265 16.30 5.65 4.97
N ASN A 266 16.39 5.36 3.68
CA ASN A 266 17.40 5.95 2.80
C ASN A 266 17.08 7.44 2.52
N GLN A 267 15.80 7.79 2.39
CA GLN A 267 15.31 9.16 2.24
C GLN A 267 13.93 9.35 2.90
N MET A 268 13.46 10.59 3.05
CA MET A 268 12.04 10.89 3.30
C MET A 268 11.24 10.95 2.00
N MET A 269 11.75 11.67 0.99
CA MET A 269 11.27 11.61 -0.40
C MET A 269 12.45 11.75 -1.36
N MET A 270 12.49 10.91 -2.39
CA MET A 270 13.46 11.06 -3.50
C MET A 270 12.75 11.18 -4.84
N VAL A 271 13.11 12.15 -5.67
CA VAL A 271 12.65 12.26 -7.06
C VAL A 271 13.86 11.97 -7.96
N LYS A 272 13.85 10.81 -8.63
CA LYS A 272 15.06 10.25 -9.27
C LYS A 272 14.95 10.12 -10.79
N SER A 273 15.93 10.65 -11.52
CA SER A 273 16.07 10.48 -12.97
C SER A 273 17.54 10.53 -13.40
N ASN A 274 17.82 10.20 -14.66
CA ASN A 274 19.14 10.41 -15.26
C ASN A 274 18.97 10.63 -16.77
N GLY A 275 18.92 11.88 -17.20
CA GLY A 275 18.52 12.26 -18.56
C GLY A 275 17.01 12.06 -18.82
N GLY A 276 16.66 11.63 -20.03
CA GLY A 276 15.26 11.45 -20.47
C GLY A 276 14.56 12.75 -20.92
N SER A 277 13.23 12.68 -21.02
CA SER A 277 12.31 13.72 -21.51
C SER A 277 10.95 13.62 -20.81
N GLY A 278 10.06 14.59 -21.10
CA GLY A 278 8.73 14.70 -20.51
C GLY A 278 8.70 15.61 -19.28
N TYR A 279 7.67 15.49 -18.46
CA TYR A 279 7.42 16.38 -17.31
C TYR A 279 6.98 15.65 -16.03
N VAL A 280 7.25 16.31 -14.91
CA VAL A 280 6.59 16.15 -13.61
C VAL A 280 6.12 17.53 -13.17
N GLU A 281 4.81 17.71 -12.99
CA GLU A 281 4.23 19.00 -12.57
C GLU A 281 3.11 18.87 -11.53
N ASP A 282 2.74 19.97 -10.89
CA ASP A 282 1.65 20.04 -9.89
C ASP A 282 1.80 18.99 -8.78
N VAL A 283 2.91 19.04 -8.04
CA VAL A 283 3.23 18.07 -6.99
C VAL A 283 3.34 18.71 -5.61
N VAL A 284 2.72 18.10 -4.60
CA VAL A 284 2.79 18.55 -3.19
C VAL A 284 3.30 17.42 -2.29
N PHE A 285 4.28 17.75 -1.45
CA PHE A 285 4.82 16.91 -0.37
C PHE A 285 4.64 17.64 0.96
N GLU A 286 3.52 17.41 1.65
CA GLU A 286 3.20 18.11 2.90
C GLU A 286 3.19 17.20 4.14
N ASN A 287 3.52 17.77 5.30
CA ASN A 287 3.51 17.09 6.60
C ASN A 287 4.36 15.80 6.60
N PHE A 288 5.68 15.95 6.43
CA PHE A 288 6.62 14.84 6.56
C PHE A 288 7.33 14.90 7.91
N ILE A 289 7.46 13.75 8.58
CA ILE A 289 8.31 13.58 9.77
C ILE A 289 9.37 12.52 9.47
N GLY A 290 10.64 12.85 9.74
CA GLY A 290 11.75 11.93 9.52
C GLY A 290 12.67 11.81 10.71
N HIS A 291 13.17 10.60 11.01
CA HIS A 291 14.21 10.37 12.02
C HIS A 291 15.15 9.24 11.61
N GLY A 292 16.45 9.39 11.87
CA GLY A 292 17.49 8.40 11.55
C GLY A 292 17.68 8.12 10.06
N ASN A 293 17.17 8.99 9.18
CA ASN A 293 17.21 8.80 7.73
C ASN A 293 18.55 9.28 7.14
N ALA A 294 19.02 8.63 6.07
CA ALA A 294 20.26 9.02 5.42
C ALA A 294 20.13 10.32 4.62
N TRP A 295 19.00 10.55 3.95
CA TRP A 295 18.59 11.82 3.35
C TRP A 295 17.22 12.25 3.86
N SER A 296 16.82 13.50 3.59
CA SER A 296 15.44 13.97 3.79
C SER A 296 14.79 14.25 2.44
N LEU A 297 14.90 15.47 1.91
CA LEU A 297 14.46 15.84 0.57
C LEU A 297 15.64 15.61 -0.40
N ASP A 298 15.45 14.71 -1.36
CA ASP A 298 16.45 14.42 -2.40
C ASP A 298 15.85 14.46 -3.83
N ILE A 299 15.97 15.59 -4.53
CA ILE A 299 15.77 15.62 -5.99
C ILE A 299 17.12 15.30 -6.64
N ASP A 300 17.19 14.19 -7.38
CA ASP A 300 18.42 13.73 -8.06
C ASP A 300 18.14 13.34 -9.51
N GLN A 301 18.39 14.28 -10.42
CA GLN A 301 18.30 14.06 -11.86
C GLN A 301 19.62 13.58 -12.49
N LYS A 302 20.59 13.17 -11.66
CA LYS A 302 21.87 12.57 -12.04
C LYS A 302 22.07 11.25 -11.30
N TRP A 303 20.97 10.53 -11.03
CA TRP A 303 20.93 9.40 -10.11
C TRP A 303 21.82 8.24 -10.59
N ALA A 304 22.96 8.06 -9.92
CA ALA A 304 24.04 7.16 -10.36
C ALA A 304 23.66 5.67 -10.38
N SER A 305 22.56 5.28 -9.72
CA SER A 305 22.07 3.89 -9.72
C SER A 305 21.21 3.52 -10.93
N MET A 306 20.99 4.45 -11.87
CA MET A 306 20.45 4.15 -13.20
C MET A 306 21.38 4.63 -14.31
N SER A 307 21.41 3.89 -15.42
CA SER A 307 22.04 4.35 -16.67
C SER A 307 21.38 5.64 -17.16
N ALA A 308 22.18 6.53 -17.75
CA ALA A 308 21.65 7.74 -18.38
C ALA A 308 20.77 7.39 -19.60
N ILE A 309 19.58 7.98 -19.66
CA ILE A 309 18.62 7.86 -20.76
C ILE A 309 18.80 9.06 -21.68
N ALA A 310 18.75 8.84 -23.00
CA ALA A 310 18.88 9.92 -23.98
C ALA A 310 17.80 11.00 -23.79
N GLY A 311 18.21 12.27 -23.82
CA GLY A 311 17.34 13.44 -23.63
C GLY A 311 18.02 14.52 -22.79
N ASN A 312 17.32 15.62 -22.55
CA ASN A 312 17.85 16.78 -21.80
C ASN A 312 17.65 16.67 -20.27
N GLY A 313 16.85 15.71 -19.83
CA GLY A 313 16.28 15.68 -18.48
C GLY A 313 14.75 15.78 -18.55
N VAL A 314 14.09 15.15 -17.58
CA VAL A 314 12.65 15.37 -17.33
C VAL A 314 12.47 16.78 -16.76
N GLN A 315 11.54 17.57 -17.30
CA GLN A 315 11.23 18.87 -16.71
C GLN A 315 10.51 18.66 -15.38
N LEU A 316 11.06 19.23 -14.29
CA LEU A 316 10.39 19.27 -12.99
C LEU A 316 9.91 20.69 -12.74
N SER A 317 8.61 20.87 -12.50
CA SER A 317 7.98 22.19 -12.34
C SER A 317 6.86 22.17 -11.31
N ASN A 318 6.56 23.33 -10.71
CA ASN A 318 5.47 23.51 -9.73
C ASN A 318 5.43 22.42 -8.64
N MET A 319 6.52 22.29 -7.88
CA MET A 319 6.66 21.30 -6.81
C MET A 319 6.76 21.98 -5.45
N THR A 320 5.86 21.64 -4.53
CA THR A 320 5.81 22.23 -3.18
C THR A 320 6.19 21.21 -2.12
N PHE A 321 7.19 21.53 -1.31
CA PHE A 321 7.62 20.76 -0.13
C PHE A 321 7.31 21.61 1.10
N LYS A 322 6.38 21.16 1.96
CA LYS A 322 5.83 22.01 3.03
C LYS A 322 5.70 21.30 4.37
N ASN A 323 6.11 21.98 5.45
CA ASN A 323 5.97 21.50 6.84
C ASN A 323 6.66 20.13 7.04
N TRP A 324 7.99 20.14 6.95
CA TRP A 324 8.83 18.96 7.13
C TRP A 324 9.60 19.07 8.45
N LYS A 325 9.60 18.00 9.26
CA LYS A 325 10.15 18.03 10.63
C LYS A 325 10.95 16.78 10.99
N GLY A 326 11.79 16.92 12.01
CA GLY A 326 12.56 15.83 12.62
C GLY A 326 14.05 15.94 12.35
N THR A 327 14.70 14.79 12.13
CA THR A 327 16.15 14.65 12.13
C THR A 327 16.72 13.81 10.98
N VAL A 328 17.96 14.11 10.59
CA VAL A 328 18.75 13.39 9.57
C VAL A 328 20.02 12.84 10.21
N GLU A 329 20.40 11.60 9.87
CA GLU A 329 21.46 10.85 10.56
C GLU A 329 22.80 11.62 10.57
N TYR A 330 23.26 12.14 9.42
CA TYR A 330 24.53 12.85 9.33
C TYR A 330 24.52 13.99 8.30
N GLY A 331 24.05 15.15 8.74
CA GLY A 331 23.74 16.32 7.92
C GLY A 331 24.93 17.03 7.28
N LEU A 332 26.17 16.75 7.72
CA LEU A 332 27.38 17.22 7.05
C LEU A 332 27.58 16.51 5.70
N ASN A 333 27.35 15.19 5.67
CA ASN A 333 27.56 14.37 4.48
C ASN A 333 26.31 14.29 3.60
N ARG A 334 25.14 14.23 4.25
CA ARG A 334 23.83 14.13 3.60
C ARG A 334 22.85 15.03 4.35
N GLY A 335 22.88 16.31 4.04
CA GLY A 335 21.95 17.27 4.66
C GLY A 335 20.51 17.10 4.16
N PRO A 336 19.54 17.73 4.83
CA PRO A 336 18.12 17.46 4.63
C PRO A 336 17.53 18.09 3.37
N VAL A 337 18.31 18.86 2.60
CA VAL A 337 17.89 19.47 1.33
C VAL A 337 18.98 19.22 0.28
N LYS A 338 18.66 18.35 -0.68
CA LYS A 338 19.41 18.15 -1.92
C LYS A 338 18.47 18.36 -3.11
N VAL A 339 18.82 19.32 -3.98
CA VAL A 339 18.11 19.59 -5.23
C VAL A 339 19.13 19.62 -6.37
N ALA A 340 19.32 18.50 -7.05
CA ALA A 340 20.27 18.33 -8.15
C ALA A 340 19.53 18.09 -9.48
N CYS A 341 19.10 19.17 -10.12
CA CYS A 341 18.35 19.12 -11.38
C CYS A 341 19.26 18.95 -12.61
N ALA A 342 18.69 18.53 -13.73
CA ALA A 342 19.42 18.28 -14.97
C ALA A 342 19.99 19.57 -15.58
N ASP A 343 21.21 19.53 -16.13
CA ASP A 343 21.86 20.73 -16.66
C ASP A 343 21.17 21.30 -17.92
N LYS A 344 20.41 20.47 -18.64
CA LYS A 344 19.63 20.88 -19.83
C LYS A 344 18.12 20.92 -19.60
N ALA A 345 17.67 20.64 -18.38
CA ALA A 345 16.28 20.84 -17.94
C ALA A 345 16.28 21.31 -16.46
N PRO A 346 16.68 22.56 -16.18
CA PRO A 346 16.63 23.12 -14.83
C PRO A 346 15.22 23.04 -14.23
N CYS A 347 15.11 22.69 -12.95
CA CYS A 347 13.81 22.69 -12.28
C CYS A 347 13.30 24.12 -12.10
N THR A 348 11.99 24.35 -12.27
CA THR A 348 11.35 25.66 -12.01
C THR A 348 10.27 25.54 -10.94
N ASP A 349 9.91 26.68 -10.32
CA ASP A 349 8.80 26.77 -9.37
C ASP A 349 8.84 25.72 -8.24
N ILE A 350 10.06 25.40 -7.78
CA ILE A 350 10.31 24.53 -6.63
C ILE A 350 10.18 25.36 -5.35
N ASN A 351 9.19 25.06 -4.53
CA ASN A 351 8.85 25.83 -3.34
C ASN A 351 9.08 24.98 -2.09
N ILE A 352 10.10 25.33 -1.29
CA ILE A 352 10.44 24.62 -0.05
C ILE A 352 10.13 25.54 1.14
N GLN A 353 9.09 25.19 1.90
CA GLN A 353 8.48 26.00 2.95
C GLN A 353 8.41 25.21 4.26
N ASP A 354 8.65 25.87 5.40
CA ASP A 354 8.51 25.28 6.74
C ASP A 354 9.26 23.94 6.97
N LEU A 355 10.41 23.76 6.30
CA LEU A 355 11.30 22.61 6.50
C LEU A 355 12.26 22.90 7.66
N ALA A 356 12.02 22.23 8.79
CA ALA A 356 12.81 22.35 10.01
C ALA A 356 13.41 20.97 10.36
N MET A 357 14.62 20.72 9.87
CA MET A 357 15.35 19.47 10.08
C MET A 357 16.66 19.74 10.80
N TRP A 358 17.08 18.85 11.71
CA TRP A 358 18.39 18.93 12.38
C TRP A 358 19.20 17.63 12.23
N THR A 359 20.52 17.68 12.43
CA THR A 359 21.34 16.46 12.36
C THR A 359 21.44 15.75 13.71
N GLU A 360 21.48 14.42 13.68
CA GLU A 360 21.73 13.56 14.84
C GLU A 360 23.24 13.45 15.17
N LYS A 361 24.12 13.78 14.21
CA LYS A 361 25.57 13.70 14.36
C LYS A 361 26.27 14.98 13.89
N GLY A 362 27.00 15.60 14.81
CA GLY A 362 27.67 16.88 14.57
C GLY A 362 26.78 18.07 14.94
N ASN A 363 27.09 19.24 14.40
CA ASN A 363 26.49 20.52 14.80
C ASN A 363 26.11 21.42 13.60
N HIS A 364 25.95 20.84 12.41
CA HIS A 364 25.55 21.57 11.21
C HIS A 364 24.97 20.66 10.12
N ASN A 365 24.11 21.24 9.29
CA ASN A 365 23.58 20.66 8.05
C ASN A 365 24.17 21.37 6.82
N ILE A 366 24.40 20.64 5.73
CA ILE A 366 24.74 21.19 4.41
C ILE A 366 23.54 21.06 3.48
N TYR A 367 23.03 22.18 2.97
CA TYR A 367 22.03 22.20 1.90
C TYR A 367 22.74 22.30 0.55
N GLN A 368 22.26 21.56 -0.45
CA GLN A 368 22.90 21.46 -1.77
C GLN A 368 21.88 21.73 -2.88
N CYS A 369 22.16 22.70 -3.75
CA CYS A 369 21.29 23.03 -4.88
C CYS A 369 22.11 23.17 -6.19
N GLN A 370 21.62 22.55 -7.26
CA GLN A 370 22.15 22.65 -8.62
C GLN A 370 20.98 22.71 -9.59
N ASN A 371 20.99 23.69 -10.49
CA ASN A 371 19.96 23.89 -11.52
C ASN A 371 18.50 23.98 -11.00
N GLY A 372 18.30 24.21 -9.69
CA GLY A 372 16.98 24.35 -9.08
C GLY A 372 16.56 25.82 -8.92
N TYR A 373 15.40 26.17 -9.45
CA TYR A 373 14.79 27.49 -9.34
C TYR A 373 13.44 27.47 -8.60
N GLY A 374 13.18 28.53 -7.83
CA GLY A 374 11.95 28.72 -7.06
C GLY A 374 12.18 29.50 -5.76
N SER A 375 11.68 29.00 -4.63
CA SER A 375 11.79 29.65 -3.33
C SER A 375 12.18 28.70 -2.18
N GLY A 376 13.05 29.17 -1.29
CA GLY A 376 13.53 28.44 -0.12
C GLY A 376 15.00 27.98 -0.22
N PHE A 377 15.69 27.97 0.93
CA PHE A 377 17.01 27.38 1.11
C PHE A 377 18.07 27.86 0.10
N CYS A 378 18.69 26.95 -0.65
CA CYS A 378 19.77 27.25 -1.61
C CYS A 378 19.29 27.48 -3.05
N LEU A 379 17.98 27.51 -3.29
CA LEU A 379 17.39 27.69 -4.64
C LEU A 379 17.61 29.13 -5.15
N LYS A 380 17.74 29.27 -6.47
CA LYS A 380 17.73 30.58 -7.12
C LYS A 380 16.29 31.03 -7.40
N LYS A 381 16.02 32.33 -7.31
CA LYS A 381 14.69 32.90 -7.64
C LYS A 381 14.44 32.93 -9.16
N GLY A 382 13.18 32.85 -9.56
CA GLY A 382 12.73 33.02 -10.95
C GLY A 382 12.93 31.78 -11.80
N THR A 383 13.50 31.96 -13.00
CA THR A 383 13.93 30.88 -13.91
C THR A 383 15.28 31.27 -14.52
N GLY A 384 16.00 30.33 -15.14
CA GLY A 384 17.28 30.65 -15.78
C GLY A 384 18.06 29.44 -16.31
N PRO A 385 19.27 29.67 -16.84
CA PRO A 385 20.14 28.61 -17.35
C PRO A 385 20.73 27.74 -16.22
N SER A 386 21.48 26.70 -16.59
CA SER A 386 22.19 25.89 -15.62
C SER A 386 23.16 26.70 -14.74
N TYR A 387 23.36 26.25 -13.52
CA TYR A 387 24.33 26.79 -12.58
C TYR A 387 25.04 25.67 -11.80
N ALA A 388 26.32 25.87 -11.51
CA ALA A 388 27.12 24.93 -10.74
C ALA A 388 26.54 24.71 -9.33
N ALA A 389 26.74 23.53 -8.76
CA ALA A 389 26.22 23.20 -7.43
C ALA A 389 26.66 24.24 -6.37
N THR A 390 25.70 24.79 -5.65
CA THR A 390 25.90 25.68 -4.51
C THR A 390 25.63 24.92 -3.21
N THR A 391 26.36 25.28 -2.17
CA THR A 391 26.14 24.77 -0.82
C THR A 391 25.88 25.91 0.15
N SER A 392 25.00 25.69 1.13
CA SER A 392 24.87 26.56 2.30
C SER A 392 24.88 25.73 3.58
N THR A 393 25.43 26.31 4.64
CA THR A 393 25.61 25.62 5.93
C THR A 393 24.65 26.20 6.96
N GLN A 394 23.81 25.36 7.54
CA GLN A 394 23.05 25.69 8.74
C GLN A 394 23.85 25.24 9.97
N THR A 395 24.29 26.18 10.80
CA THR A 395 25.13 25.93 11.99
C THR A 395 24.36 25.90 13.31
N ALA A 396 23.04 26.04 13.30
CA ALA A 396 22.18 25.99 14.47
C ALA A 396 20.85 25.29 14.15
N ALA A 397 20.29 24.58 15.14
CA ALA A 397 19.04 23.85 14.98
C ALA A 397 17.88 24.82 14.69
N PRO A 398 17.04 24.57 13.66
CA PRO A 398 15.93 25.46 13.34
C PRO A 398 14.81 25.31 14.38
N THR A 399 14.17 26.42 14.75
CA THR A 399 13.01 26.40 15.66
C THR A 399 11.92 25.46 15.14
N GLY A 400 11.40 24.60 16.00
CA GLY A 400 10.32 23.67 15.64
C GLY A 400 10.74 22.48 14.77
N TYR A 401 12.03 22.10 14.80
CA TYR A 401 12.50 20.84 14.19
C TYR A 401 12.05 19.59 14.94
N SER A 402 11.86 19.70 16.26
CA SER A 402 11.43 18.57 17.10
C SER A 402 10.08 18.03 16.63
N ALA A 403 9.97 16.71 16.54
CA ALA A 403 8.81 16.01 16.02
C ALA A 403 8.51 14.76 16.87
N PRO A 404 7.24 14.33 16.97
CA PRO A 404 6.86 13.09 17.64
C PRO A 404 7.34 11.86 16.86
N THR A 405 7.63 10.78 17.57
CA THR A 405 8.00 9.47 17.01
C THR A 405 6.86 8.47 17.09
N MET A 406 6.89 7.45 16.22
CA MET A 406 5.95 6.33 16.26
C MET A 406 6.40 5.25 17.26
N LYS A 407 5.46 4.69 18.02
CA LYS A 407 5.72 3.69 19.08
C LYS A 407 6.29 2.38 18.52
N GLU A 408 5.89 2.02 17.31
CA GLU A 408 6.23 0.77 16.62
C GLU A 408 7.57 0.86 15.86
N ASN A 409 8.36 1.94 16.03
CA ASN A 409 9.64 2.15 15.36
C ASN A 409 10.57 0.94 15.56
N LEU A 410 11.03 0.33 14.47
CA LEU A 410 11.92 -0.83 14.54
C LEU A 410 13.29 -0.47 15.12
N LYS A 411 13.70 -1.19 16.17
CA LYS A 411 15.05 -1.09 16.75
C LYS A 411 16.10 -1.74 15.84
N THR A 412 15.69 -2.76 15.08
CA THR A 412 16.49 -3.54 14.13
C THR A 412 15.58 -4.01 12.99
N ALA A 413 16.06 -3.99 11.75
CA ALA A 413 15.36 -4.67 10.65
C ALA A 413 15.53 -6.20 10.70
N PHE A 414 14.86 -6.88 9.77
CA PHE A 414 14.74 -8.34 9.74
C PHE A 414 15.88 -9.05 8.98
N GLY A 415 16.83 -8.30 8.40
CA GLY A 415 17.90 -8.86 7.57
C GLY A 415 17.36 -9.53 6.30
N THR A 416 18.06 -10.54 5.81
CA THR A 416 17.72 -11.27 4.56
C THR A 416 17.86 -12.79 4.66
N ALA A 417 18.49 -13.33 5.72
CA ALA A 417 18.87 -14.74 5.79
C ALA A 417 17.88 -15.65 6.56
N SER A 418 16.88 -15.05 7.21
CA SER A 418 15.99 -15.72 8.18
C SER A 418 14.51 -15.46 7.87
N PRO A 419 13.58 -16.35 8.28
CA PRO A 419 12.15 -16.11 8.14
C PRO A 419 11.71 -14.80 8.80
N ILE A 420 10.94 -13.99 8.08
CA ILE A 420 10.40 -12.72 8.58
C ILE A 420 9.01 -12.97 9.18
N PRO A 421 8.73 -12.55 10.43
CA PRO A 421 7.45 -12.78 11.07
C PRO A 421 6.37 -11.84 10.53
N ILE A 422 5.17 -12.39 10.32
CA ILE A 422 3.98 -11.67 9.90
C ILE A 422 3.68 -10.53 10.91
N PRO A 423 3.58 -9.26 10.48
CA PRO A 423 3.23 -8.14 11.36
C PRO A 423 1.77 -8.22 11.83
N THR A 424 1.47 -7.54 12.94
CA THR A 424 0.12 -7.01 13.17
C THR A 424 -0.03 -5.66 12.49
N MET A 425 -1.24 -5.29 12.09
CA MET A 425 -1.56 -3.94 11.64
C MET A 425 -1.26 -2.93 12.76
N PRO A 426 -0.64 -1.76 12.48
CA PRO A 426 -0.42 -0.73 13.48
C PRO A 426 -1.73 0.00 13.80
N ALA A 427 -1.78 0.67 14.96
CA ALA A 427 -2.95 1.45 15.36
C ALA A 427 -3.01 2.85 14.70
N SER A 428 -1.93 3.28 14.07
CA SER A 428 -1.77 4.56 13.39
C SER A 428 -0.56 4.49 12.46
N PHE A 429 -0.55 5.32 11.40
CA PHE A 429 0.49 5.37 10.39
C PHE A 429 1.22 6.72 10.34
N TYR A 430 0.73 7.73 11.06
CA TYR A 430 1.38 9.03 11.21
C TYR A 430 1.06 9.61 12.60
N PRO A 431 2.00 10.26 13.31
CA PRO A 431 1.81 10.67 14.69
C PRO A 431 0.50 11.44 14.94
N ASN A 432 -0.21 11.04 16.01
CA ASN A 432 -1.49 11.61 16.45
C ASN A 432 -2.62 11.58 15.40
N THR A 433 -2.48 10.79 14.33
CA THR A 433 -3.48 10.66 13.25
C THR A 433 -4.11 9.27 13.28
N PRO A 434 -5.43 9.14 13.49
CA PRO A 434 -6.11 7.85 13.38
C PRO A 434 -6.17 7.41 11.91
N PRO A 435 -6.24 6.10 11.61
CA PRO A 435 -6.51 5.62 10.27
C PRO A 435 -7.82 6.17 9.71
N ILE A 436 -7.86 6.46 8.41
CA ILE A 436 -9.05 7.01 7.72
C ILE A 436 -10.19 6.00 7.75
N THR A 437 -9.88 4.73 7.47
CA THR A 437 -10.82 3.61 7.53
C THR A 437 -10.46 2.68 8.68
N LYS A 438 -11.44 2.33 9.54
CA LYS A 438 -11.21 1.38 10.64
C LYS A 438 -10.85 0.00 10.10
N LEU A 439 -9.87 -0.65 10.72
CA LEU A 439 -9.43 -1.99 10.38
C LEU A 439 -10.57 -3.01 10.48
N ALA A 440 -10.71 -3.87 9.46
CA ALA A 440 -11.60 -5.02 9.51
C ALA A 440 -11.30 -5.93 10.71
N GLY A 441 -12.33 -6.58 11.25
CA GLY A 441 -12.21 -7.40 12.46
C GLY A 441 -12.13 -6.60 13.78
N GLN A 442 -11.94 -5.28 13.78
CA GLN A 442 -12.13 -4.43 14.97
C GLN A 442 -13.60 -4.07 15.21
N HIS A 443 -14.49 -5.05 15.16
CA HIS A 443 -15.75 -4.91 15.87
C HIS A 443 -15.43 -4.83 17.36
N GLN A 444 -15.86 -3.75 18.02
CA GLN A 444 -15.90 -3.74 19.47
C GLN A 444 -16.67 -4.98 19.91
N ARG A 445 -16.10 -5.73 20.87
CA ARG A 445 -16.95 -6.54 21.74
C ARG A 445 -17.91 -5.56 22.39
N ILE A 446 -19.16 -5.56 21.91
CA ILE A 446 -20.28 -5.19 22.77
C ILE A 446 -20.18 -6.20 23.90
N GLN A 447 -19.59 -5.75 25.02
CA GLN A 447 -19.64 -6.51 26.26
C GLN A 447 -21.14 -6.75 26.51
N PRO A 448 -21.60 -8.00 26.64
CA PRO A 448 -22.94 -8.21 27.15
C PRO A 448 -22.98 -7.53 28.51
N VAL A 449 -23.85 -6.52 28.65
CA VAL A 449 -24.05 -5.86 29.94
C VAL A 449 -24.57 -6.93 30.88
N SER A 450 -23.75 -7.29 31.88
CA SER A 450 -24.18 -8.20 32.95
C SER A 450 -25.40 -7.57 33.63
N PRO A 451 -26.54 -8.28 33.75
CA PRO A 451 -27.68 -7.77 34.51
C PRO A 451 -27.48 -7.91 36.03
N TYR A 452 -26.27 -8.22 36.48
CA TYR A 452 -25.88 -8.29 37.89
C TYR A 452 -24.60 -7.47 38.09
N ASP A 453 -24.75 -6.29 38.68
CA ASP A 453 -23.77 -5.54 39.47
C ASP A 453 -24.48 -4.32 40.14
N GLU A 454 -25.49 -4.60 40.97
CA GLU A 454 -25.95 -3.67 42.02
C GLU A 454 -25.72 -4.33 43.39
N GLU A 455 -24.48 -4.29 43.88
CA GLU A 455 -24.21 -4.48 45.31
C GLU A 455 -23.73 -3.17 45.94
N PHE A 456 -24.66 -2.61 46.71
CA PHE A 456 -24.49 -1.68 47.83
C PHE A 456 -23.05 -1.45 48.33
N ASN A 457 -22.63 -0.20 48.36
CA ASN A 457 -21.72 0.26 49.41
C ASN A 457 -22.07 1.69 49.83
N ALA A 458 -22.65 1.84 51.02
CA ALA A 458 -23.21 3.09 51.51
C ALA A 458 -22.66 3.42 52.91
N THR A 459 -21.89 4.50 53.02
CA THR A 459 -21.64 5.20 54.30
C THR A 459 -21.41 6.70 54.11
N ASN A 460 -22.12 7.50 54.90
CA ASN A 460 -21.89 8.93 55.25
C ASN A 460 -21.92 9.96 54.09
N SER A 461 -22.86 10.90 54.05
CA SER A 461 -23.01 11.94 55.09
C SER A 461 -24.45 12.49 55.28
N GLN A 462 -24.63 13.30 56.34
CA GLN A 462 -25.89 13.60 57.03
C GLN A 462 -26.76 14.76 56.45
N HIS A 463 -27.99 14.88 57.00
CA HIS A 463 -28.86 16.08 57.12
C HIS A 463 -29.92 16.36 55.99
N PRO A 464 -31.06 17.04 56.27
CA PRO A 464 -32.27 16.36 56.82
C PRO A 464 -33.64 16.77 56.19
N PHE A 465 -34.70 15.96 56.46
CA PHE A 465 -36.18 16.21 56.41
C PHE A 465 -36.77 17.17 55.33
N SER A 466 -37.79 16.79 54.54
CA SER A 466 -39.18 16.54 54.98
C SER A 466 -40.03 15.91 53.83
N PRO A 467 -41.17 15.21 54.06
CA PRO A 467 -41.77 14.29 53.07
C PRO A 467 -43.06 14.79 52.39
N HIS A 468 -43.43 14.22 51.23
CA HIS A 468 -44.86 14.08 50.83
C HIS A 468 -45.15 12.93 49.84
N SER A 469 -46.20 12.15 50.21
CA SER A 469 -47.08 11.29 49.40
C SER A 469 -46.52 10.25 48.41
N LEU A 470 -46.65 8.98 48.81
CA LEU A 470 -46.84 7.83 47.92
C LEU A 470 -48.14 7.97 47.09
N LYS A 471 -48.11 7.54 45.81
CA LYS A 471 -49.23 6.83 45.18
C LYS A 471 -48.74 5.67 44.31
N SER A 472 -49.33 4.51 44.57
CA SER A 472 -49.12 3.21 43.94
C SER A 472 -49.74 3.08 42.55
N TYR A 473 -49.14 2.24 41.69
CA TYR A 473 -49.89 1.40 40.76
C TYR A 473 -49.25 0.01 40.63
N LEU A 474 -50.09 -1.03 40.74
CA LEU A 474 -49.79 -2.46 40.63
C LEU A 474 -50.77 -3.04 39.60
N ILE A 475 -50.30 -3.67 38.52
CA ILE A 475 -51.07 -4.57 37.64
C ILE A 475 -50.13 -5.73 37.18
N PRO A 476 -50.59 -7.00 37.06
CA PRO A 476 -49.71 -8.17 37.21
C PRO A 476 -49.40 -8.98 35.94
N LEU A 477 -48.59 -10.04 36.13
CA LEU A 477 -48.15 -11.07 35.16
C LEU A 477 -49.22 -12.14 34.85
N GLN A 478 -49.30 -12.54 33.57
CA GLN A 478 -49.75 -13.83 32.99
C GLN A 478 -49.23 -13.87 31.52
N ASP A 479 -48.86 -14.96 30.84
CA ASP A 479 -48.89 -16.41 31.13
C ASP A 479 -47.64 -17.12 30.52
N MET A 480 -47.34 -18.34 30.97
CA MET A 480 -46.38 -19.27 30.33
C MET A 480 -47.09 -20.20 29.33
N VAL A 481 -46.44 -20.54 28.21
CA VAL A 481 -46.73 -21.77 27.45
C VAL A 481 -45.42 -22.46 27.07
N ALA A 482 -45.28 -23.73 27.46
CA ALA A 482 -44.21 -24.62 27.04
C ALA A 482 -44.66 -25.50 25.86
N TYR A 483 -43.71 -25.93 25.03
CA TYR A 483 -43.91 -27.02 24.07
C TYR A 483 -42.73 -27.99 24.10
N SER A 484 -43.00 -29.27 23.90
CA SER A 484 -42.00 -30.34 23.95
C SER A 484 -42.41 -31.55 23.10
N ILE A 485 -41.40 -32.33 22.70
CA ILE A 485 -41.44 -33.71 22.18
C ILE A 485 -42.10 -33.93 20.79
N LEU A 486 -41.31 -34.35 19.79
CA LEU A 486 -41.37 -35.72 19.26
C LEU A 486 -40.25 -36.06 18.26
N ILE A 487 -39.70 -37.27 18.44
CA ILE A 487 -38.74 -37.96 17.59
C ILE A 487 -39.50 -38.92 16.67
N SER A 488 -39.02 -39.15 15.45
CA SER A 488 -39.46 -40.25 14.60
C SER A 488 -38.27 -40.88 13.86
N LEU A 489 -38.25 -42.20 13.78
CA LEU A 489 -37.22 -43.02 13.11
C LEU A 489 -37.91 -44.12 12.28
N SER A 490 -37.60 -44.15 10.97
CA SER A 490 -37.75 -45.29 10.04
C SER A 490 -37.08 -44.89 8.71
N GLY A 491 -36.49 -45.78 7.89
CA GLY A 491 -36.25 -47.22 8.01
C GLY A 491 -36.37 -47.90 6.64
N SER A 492 -35.28 -48.56 6.18
CA SER A 492 -35.16 -49.44 4.98
C SER A 492 -35.49 -48.82 3.59
N ASP A 493 -35.03 -49.29 2.42
CA ASP A 493 -34.30 -50.48 1.95
C ASP A 493 -33.20 -50.06 0.93
N MET A 494 -31.99 -50.64 0.92
CA MET A 494 -31.54 -51.80 0.10
C MET A 494 -31.82 -51.75 -1.40
N ASP A 495 -30.75 -51.71 -2.21
CA ASP A 495 -30.70 -52.45 -3.49
C ASP A 495 -29.24 -52.82 -3.87
N VAL A 496 -29.02 -53.98 -4.50
CA VAL A 496 -27.69 -54.60 -4.74
C VAL A 496 -27.65 -55.37 -6.07
N SER A 497 -26.77 -54.98 -7.00
CA SER A 497 -26.04 -55.85 -7.97
C SER A 497 -25.18 -54.98 -8.91
N PHE A 498 -23.85 -55.14 -8.97
CA PHE A 498 -23.07 -56.16 -9.72
C PHE A 498 -23.28 -56.19 -11.25
N PHE A 499 -22.27 -55.75 -12.03
CA PHE A 499 -21.42 -56.70 -12.80
C PHE A 499 -20.10 -56.08 -13.29
N ASP A 500 -19.10 -56.95 -13.50
CA ASP A 500 -17.73 -56.68 -13.94
C ASP A 500 -17.55 -56.81 -15.47
N LYS A 501 -16.58 -56.07 -16.06
CA LYS A 501 -15.62 -56.51 -17.11
C LYS A 501 -14.85 -55.37 -17.77
N ARG A 502 -13.51 -55.53 -17.86
CA ARG A 502 -12.63 -54.91 -18.90
C ARG A 502 -12.43 -55.93 -20.06
N PRO A 503 -11.47 -55.78 -21.00
CA PRO A 503 -10.89 -54.60 -21.67
C PRO A 503 -10.91 -54.73 -23.23
N VAL A 504 -10.60 -53.66 -23.99
CA VAL A 504 -10.16 -53.77 -25.41
C VAL A 504 -9.03 -52.76 -25.73
N CYS A 505 -8.11 -53.15 -26.62
CA CYS A 505 -6.89 -52.44 -27.02
C CYS A 505 -7.02 -51.65 -28.36
N LEU A 506 -5.87 -51.22 -28.90
CA LEU A 506 -5.59 -50.70 -30.27
C LEU A 506 -5.76 -49.16 -30.44
N LEU A 507 -4.96 -48.41 -31.23
CA LEU A 507 -3.76 -48.72 -32.02
C LEU A 507 -2.99 -47.43 -32.44
N SER A 508 -1.65 -47.44 -32.39
CA SER A 508 -0.73 -46.59 -33.19
C SER A 508 -0.78 -45.03 -32.98
N ASN A 509 0.16 -44.20 -33.46
CA ASN A 509 1.33 -44.44 -34.33
C ASN A 509 2.52 -43.49 -34.03
N ARG A 510 3.69 -43.76 -34.63
CA ARG A 510 4.99 -43.12 -34.38
C ARG A 510 5.42 -42.06 -35.43
N ASN A 511 6.24 -41.09 -34.99
CA ASN A 511 7.45 -40.53 -35.65
C ASN A 511 7.40 -39.73 -36.99
N LYS A 512 7.85 -38.45 -36.94
CA LYS A 512 9.06 -37.84 -37.60
C LYS A 512 8.91 -36.31 -37.70
N LYS A 513 9.79 -35.47 -37.14
CA LYS A 513 11.18 -35.08 -37.53
C LYS A 513 11.33 -34.21 -38.81
N ARG A 514 11.63 -32.92 -38.61
CA ARG A 514 12.60 -32.01 -39.33
C ARG A 514 12.49 -30.61 -38.66
N LYS A 515 13.53 -29.94 -38.12
CA LYS A 515 14.74 -29.31 -38.70
C LYS A 515 14.39 -28.40 -39.89
N ASN A 516 14.75 -27.10 -39.94
CA ASN A 516 15.97 -26.43 -39.45
C ASN A 516 15.78 -24.94 -39.04
N SER A 517 16.88 -24.32 -38.60
CA SER A 517 17.20 -22.88 -38.42
C SER A 517 16.66 -21.91 -39.50
N SER A 518 16.65 -20.57 -39.34
CA SER A 518 17.24 -19.63 -38.36
C SER A 518 16.23 -18.49 -38.05
N THR A 519 16.47 -17.38 -37.34
CA THR A 519 17.69 -16.71 -36.79
C THR A 519 17.33 -16.00 -35.46
N VAL A 520 18.28 -15.34 -34.77
CA VAL A 520 18.04 -14.61 -33.51
C VAL A 520 18.22 -13.09 -33.66
N HIS A 521 17.18 -12.32 -33.33
CA HIS A 521 17.30 -10.92 -32.92
C HIS A 521 16.46 -10.71 -31.65
N LYS A 522 17.16 -10.63 -30.50
CA LYS A 522 16.55 -10.34 -29.20
C LYS A 522 16.65 -8.85 -28.91
N GLY A 523 15.68 -8.06 -29.38
CA GLY A 523 15.35 -6.78 -28.76
C GLY A 523 14.57 -7.04 -27.49
N LYS A 524 15.23 -7.01 -26.33
CA LYS A 524 14.56 -7.04 -25.02
C LYS A 524 14.21 -5.61 -24.60
N THR A 525 12.96 -5.22 -24.80
CA THR A 525 12.39 -4.03 -24.18
C THR A 525 11.79 -4.43 -22.84
N GLU A 526 12.60 -4.41 -21.78
CA GLU A 526 12.10 -4.56 -20.41
C GLU A 526 11.68 -3.18 -19.89
N TYR A 527 10.37 -2.93 -19.89
CA TYR A 527 9.79 -1.85 -19.10
C TYR A 527 9.86 -2.26 -17.63
N VAL A 528 10.55 -1.43 -16.83
CA VAL A 528 10.71 -1.57 -15.38
C VAL A 528 9.44 -1.13 -14.67
#